data_AF-A0A2A5V8K9-F1
#
_entry.id   AF-A0A2A5V8K9-F1
#
_cell.length_a   1.000
_cell.length_b   1.000
_cell.length_c   1.000
_cell.angle_alpha   90.00
_cell.angle_beta   90.00
_cell.angle_gamma   90.00
#
_symmetry.space_group_name_H-M   'P 1'
#
loop_
_entity.id
_entity.type
_entity.pdbx_description
1 polymer ?
#
loop_
_entity_poly.entity_id
_entity_poly.type
_entity_poly.pdbx_seq_one_letter_code
_entity_poly.pdbx_strand_id
1 'polypeptide(L)'
;MENYKCKSVGIIGSGIQGVCTGLQLIKKGIPVTIFDRHDPLSKEFKPASYGNAGHFSPYAVLQFNRPDVLSDVPKMLMSSYGPLALKWNYIPKM
;
A
#
# COMPACT_ATOMS: atom_id res chain seq x y z
N MET A 1 -11.15 -33.46 -8.67
CA MET A 1 -11.40 -32.05 -8.33
C MET A 1 -11.67 -31.33 -9.64
N GLU A 2 -12.92 -30.95 -9.91
CA GLU A 2 -13.23 -30.13 -11.10
C GLU A 2 -12.40 -28.84 -11.04
N ASN A 3 -11.73 -28.51 -12.15
CA ASN A 3 -10.96 -27.29 -12.30
C ASN A 3 -11.91 -26.08 -12.22
N TYR A 4 -12.09 -25.54 -11.01
CA TYR A 4 -12.93 -24.36 -10.82
C TYR A 4 -12.32 -23.18 -11.57
N LYS A 5 -12.90 -22.83 -12.73
CA LYS A 5 -12.50 -21.68 -13.53
C LYS A 5 -13.42 -20.52 -13.17
N CYS A 6 -12.86 -19.47 -12.55
CA CYS A 6 -13.60 -18.25 -12.24
C CYS A 6 -14.24 -17.69 -13.53
N LYS A 7 -15.58 -17.59 -13.55
CA LYS A 7 -16.34 -17.14 -14.73
C LYS A 7 -16.25 -15.63 -14.94
N SER A 8 -16.19 -14.85 -13.87
CA SER A 8 -16.05 -13.38 -13.88
C SER A 8 -15.70 -12.84 -12.49
N VAL A 9 -15.18 -11.62 -12.44
CA VAL A 9 -14.84 -10.89 -11.20
C VAL A 9 -15.44 -9.49 -11.22
N GLY A 10 -16.09 -9.09 -10.13
CA GLY A 10 -16.46 -7.71 -9.86
C GLY A 10 -15.41 -7.04 -8.97
N ILE A 11 -14.92 -5.86 -9.35
CA ILE A 11 -13.97 -5.04 -8.58
C ILE A 11 -14.70 -3.77 -8.13
N ILE A 12 -14.59 -3.43 -6.85
CA ILE A 12 -15.13 -2.18 -6.31
C ILE A 12 -13.96 -1.19 -6.15
N GLY A 13 -14.05 -0.06 -6.85
CA GLY A 13 -13.05 1.00 -6.91
C GLY A 13 -12.31 1.03 -8.25
N SER A 14 -12.40 2.15 -8.96
CA SER A 14 -11.72 2.41 -10.23
C SER A 14 -10.41 3.20 -10.08
N GLY A 15 -9.84 3.23 -8.87
CA GLY A 15 -8.48 3.74 -8.62
C GLY A 15 -7.38 2.83 -9.19
N ILE A 16 -6.10 3.21 -9.03
CA ILE A 16 -4.97 2.49 -9.67
C ILE A 16 -4.91 1.01 -9.30
N GLN A 17 -5.22 0.67 -8.04
CA GLN A 17 -5.23 -0.72 -7.56
C GLN A 17 -6.29 -1.56 -8.27
N GLY A 18 -7.51 -1.03 -8.41
CA GLY A 18 -8.61 -1.73 -9.07
C GLY A 18 -8.37 -1.92 -10.57
N VAL A 19 -7.87 -0.88 -11.24
CA VAL A 19 -7.53 -0.93 -12.67
C VAL A 19 -6.39 -1.92 -12.94
N CYS A 20 -5.30 -1.88 -12.17
CA CYS A 20 -4.18 -2.81 -12.33
C CYS A 20 -4.59 -4.26 -12.04
N THR A 21 -5.41 -4.47 -11.01
CA THR A 21 -5.96 -5.80 -10.69
C THR A 21 -6.83 -6.32 -11.83
N GLY A 22 -7.73 -5.48 -12.36
CA GLY A 22 -8.60 -5.83 -13.48
C GLY A 22 -7.80 -6.19 -14.73
N LEU A 23 -6.78 -5.40 -15.07
CA LEU A 23 -5.90 -5.70 -16.19
C LEU A 23 -5.23 -7.08 -16.05
N GLN A 24 -4.74 -7.42 -14.86
CA GLN A 24 -4.06 -8.69 -14.62
C GLN A 24 -5.02 -9.88 -14.69
N LEU A 25 -6.28 -9.71 -14.29
CA LEU A 25 -7.32 -10.72 -14.41
C LEU A 25 -7.75 -10.91 -15.88
N ILE A 26 -7.90 -9.82 -16.64
CA ILE A 26 -8.19 -9.89 -18.08
C ILE A 26 -7.07 -10.61 -18.83
N LYS A 27 -5.80 -10.36 -18.48
CA LYS A 27 -4.64 -11.09 -19.02
C LYS A 27 -4.69 -12.60 -18.74
N LYS A 28 -5.39 -13.03 -17.69
CA LYS A 28 -5.62 -14.44 -17.35
C LYS A 28 -6.88 -15.02 -18.00
N GLY A 29 -7.55 -14.27 -18.88
CA GLY A 29 -8.79 -14.69 -19.54
C GLY A 29 -9.99 -14.70 -18.60
N ILE A 30 -9.95 -13.95 -17.49
CA ILE A 30 -11.06 -13.81 -16.56
C ILE A 30 -11.77 -12.49 -16.87
N PRO A 31 -13.06 -12.51 -17.24
CA PRO A 31 -13.86 -11.30 -17.43
C PRO A 31 -13.94 -10.47 -16.14
N VAL A 32 -13.81 -9.15 -16.27
CA VAL A 32 -13.83 -8.22 -15.13
C VAL A 32 -14.84 -7.11 -15.36
N THR A 33 -15.58 -6.76 -14.31
CA THR A 33 -16.39 -5.53 -14.25
C THR A 33 -15.91 -4.68 -13.08
N ILE A 34 -15.63 -3.40 -13.32
CA ILE A 34 -15.22 -2.45 -12.27
C ILE A 34 -16.40 -1.55 -11.95
N PHE A 35 -16.71 -1.42 -10.66
CA PHE A 35 -17.75 -0.57 -10.13
C PHE A 35 -17.10 0.55 -9.34
N ASP A 36 -17.56 1.79 -9.53
CA ASP A 36 -17.19 2.90 -8.68
C ASP A 36 -18.45 3.73 -8.37
N ARG A 37 -18.40 4.50 -7.29
CA ARG A 37 -19.51 5.37 -6.87
C ARG A 37 -19.71 6.52 -7.85
N HIS A 38 -18.61 7.03 -8.40
CA HIS A 38 -18.62 8.13 -9.36
C HIS A 38 -18.14 7.63 -10.73
N ASP A 39 -18.58 8.29 -11.80
CA ASP A 39 -18.08 8.00 -13.14
C ASP A 39 -16.57 8.31 -13.21
N PRO A 40 -15.70 7.32 -13.48
CA PRO A 40 -14.25 7.52 -13.54
C PRO A 40 -13.80 8.48 -14.64
N LEU A 41 -14.64 8.74 -15.65
CA LEU A 41 -14.37 9.71 -16.72
C LEU A 41 -14.81 11.14 -16.36
N SER A 42 -15.53 11.31 -15.26
CA SER A 42 -15.99 12.62 -14.80
C SER A 42 -14.82 13.44 -14.23
N LYS A 43 -14.89 14.77 -14.39
CA LYS A 43 -13.91 15.69 -13.80
C LYS A 43 -13.95 15.73 -12.26
N GLU A 44 -15.05 15.25 -11.68
CA GLU A 44 -15.27 15.20 -10.24
C GLU A 44 -14.61 13.97 -9.61
N PHE A 45 -14.31 12.94 -10.41
CA PHE A 45 -13.65 11.74 -9.93
C PHE A 45 -12.18 12.01 -9.59
N LYS A 46 -11.89 12.05 -8.29
CA LYS A 46 -10.55 12.26 -7.73
C LYS A 46 -10.21 11.13 -6.75
N PRO A 47 -9.83 9.94 -7.25
CA PRO A 47 -9.40 8.84 -6.38
C PRO A 47 -8.10 9.23 -5.66
N ALA A 48 -7.73 8.51 -4.60
CA ALA A 48 -6.43 8.71 -3.93
C ALA A 48 -5.23 8.55 -4.89
N SER A 49 -5.43 7.85 -6.00
CA SER A 49 -4.43 7.69 -7.06
C SER A 49 -4.30 8.91 -7.99
N TYR A 50 -5.24 9.84 -7.98
CA TYR A 50 -5.17 11.07 -8.78
C TYR A 50 -4.31 12.12 -8.07
N GLY A 51 -3.39 12.75 -8.80
CA GLY A 51 -2.47 13.76 -8.24
C GLY A 51 -1.35 13.19 -7.36
N ASN A 52 -1.10 11.88 -7.40
CA ASN A 52 0.05 11.28 -6.71
C ASN A 52 1.37 11.58 -7.46
N ALA A 53 2.49 11.69 -6.74
CA ALA A 53 3.80 12.02 -7.32
C ALA A 53 4.50 10.86 -8.07
N GLY A 54 3.90 9.66 -8.08
CA GLY A 54 4.49 8.46 -8.70
C GLY A 54 5.64 7.84 -7.91
N HIS A 55 5.87 8.26 -6.67
CA HIS A 55 6.92 7.71 -5.83
C HIS A 55 6.58 6.30 -5.33
N PHE A 56 7.47 5.35 -5.63
CA PHE A 56 7.46 4.02 -5.02
C PHE A 56 8.26 4.09 -3.72
N SER A 57 7.56 4.21 -2.60
CA SER A 57 8.14 4.35 -1.27
C SER A 57 8.03 3.03 -0.49
N PRO A 58 9.00 2.10 -0.60
CA PRO A 58 8.96 0.81 0.11
C PRO A 58 8.94 0.96 1.64
N TYR A 59 9.39 2.10 2.16
CA TYR A 59 9.30 2.45 3.57
C TYR A 59 7.88 2.83 4.02
N ALA A 60 7.02 3.31 3.11
CA ALA A 60 5.69 3.82 3.42
C ALA A 60 4.61 2.73 3.44
N VAL A 61 5.00 1.46 3.27
CA VAL A 61 4.09 0.29 3.32
C VAL A 61 3.73 -0.06 4.75
N LEU A 62 4.58 0.32 5.71
CA LEU A 62 4.30 0.15 7.13
C LEU A 62 3.32 1.23 7.61
N GLN A 63 2.35 0.82 8.42
CA GLN A 63 1.49 1.77 9.12
C GLN A 63 2.35 2.67 10.01
N PHE A 64 2.25 3.98 9.81
CA PHE A 64 3.01 4.95 10.60
C PHE A 64 2.60 4.93 12.08
N ASN A 65 1.32 4.69 12.35
CA ASN A 65 0.76 4.67 13.71
C ASN A 65 0.60 3.24 14.25
N ARG A 66 1.66 2.43 14.16
CA ARG A 66 1.69 1.06 14.69
C ARG A 66 1.90 1.11 16.22
N PRO A 67 0.92 0.75 17.08
CA PRO A 67 1.08 0.89 18.53
C PRO A 67 2.13 -0.06 19.14
N ASP A 68 2.34 -1.22 18.52
CA ASP A 68 3.40 -2.18 18.81
C ASP A 68 4.82 -1.64 18.54
N VAL A 69 4.99 -0.52 17.81
CA VAL A 69 6.31 0.11 17.62
C VAL A 69 6.99 0.46 18.94
N LEU A 70 6.21 0.73 20.00
CA LEU A 70 6.74 1.01 21.34
C LEU A 70 7.56 -0.16 21.89
N SER A 71 7.21 -1.40 21.53
CA SER A 71 7.97 -2.59 21.93
C SER A 71 9.32 -2.71 21.20
N ASP A 72 9.44 -2.12 20.01
CA ASP A 72 10.69 -2.11 19.25
C ASP A 72 11.63 -0.97 19.67
N VAL A 73 11.11 0.10 20.30
CA VAL A 73 11.89 1.30 20.70
C VAL A 73 13.15 0.96 21.50
N PRO A 74 13.13 0.10 22.54
CA PRO A 74 14.35 -0.24 23.29
C PRO A 74 15.44 -0.84 22.40
N LYS A 75 15.05 -1.72 21.47
CA LYS A 75 15.98 -2.36 20.52
C LYS A 75 16.51 -1.33 19.51
N MET A 76 15.67 -0.41 19.04
CA MET A 76 16.09 0.65 18.14
C MET A 76 17.13 1.56 18.81
N LEU A 77 16.87 2.01 20.04
CA LEU A 77 17.78 2.91 20.78
C LEU A 77 19.13 2.28 21.07
N MET A 78 19.18 0.97 21.36
CA MET A 78 20.45 0.24 21.56
C MET A 78 21.22 -0.03 20.26
N SER A 79 20.60 0.13 19.09
CA SER A 79 21.25 -0.05 17.79
C SER A 79 21.73 1.28 17.20
N SER A 80 22.99 1.33 16.77
CA SER A 80 23.53 2.50 16.05
C SER A 80 23.04 2.61 14.60
N TYR A 81 22.36 1.58 14.07
CA TYR A 81 21.89 1.51 12.68
C TYR A 81 20.36 1.45 12.59
N GLY A 82 19.65 1.56 13.71
CA GLY A 82 18.19 1.53 13.77
C GLY A 82 17.56 2.86 13.33
N PRO A 83 16.25 2.86 13.02
CA PRO A 83 15.52 4.07 12.64
C PRO A 83 15.41 5.09 13.78
N LEU A 84 15.60 4.67 15.03
CA LEU A 84 15.67 5.50 16.22
C LEU A 84 16.95 5.13 17.00
N ALA A 85 18.10 5.66 16.57
CA ALA A 85 19.40 5.30 17.11
C ALA A 85 19.96 6.38 18.05
N LEU A 86 20.57 5.95 19.16
CA LEU A 86 21.38 6.82 20.03
C LEU A 86 22.86 6.50 19.88
N LYS A 87 23.69 7.56 19.79
CA LYS A 87 25.14 7.43 19.96
C LYS A 87 25.47 7.39 21.45
N TRP A 88 25.46 6.21 22.04
CA TRP A 88 25.70 6.02 23.48
C TRP A 88 27.03 6.63 23.96
N ASN A 89 28.08 6.60 23.13
CA ASN A 89 29.37 7.24 23.42
C ASN A 89 29.30 8.78 23.54
N TYR A 90 28.19 9.39 23.15
CA TYR A 90 27.94 10.82 23.21
C TYR A 90 27.08 11.24 24.41
N ILE A 91 26.34 10.32 25.02
CA ILE A 91 25.51 10.59 26.21
C ILE A 91 26.32 11.17 27.39
N PRO A 92 27.49 10.62 27.78
CA PRO A 92 28.26 11.20 28.88
C PRO A 92 29.03 12.47 28.49
N LYS A 93 28.98 12.89 27.22
CA LYS A 93 29.64 14.10 26.71
C LYS A 93 28.69 15.30 26.60
N MET A 94 27.39 15.08 26.80
CA MET A 94 26.36 16.11 26.86
C MET A 94 26.19 16.62 28.29
#